data_AF-A0A960CN23-F1
#
_entry.id   AF-A0A960CN23-F1
#
_cell.length_a   1.000
_cell.length_b   1.000
_cell.length_c   1.000
_cell.angle_alpha   90.00
_cell.angle_beta   90.00
_cell.angle_gamma   90.00
#
_symmetry.space_group_name_H-M   'P 1'
#
loop_
_entity.id
_entity.type
_entity.pdbx_description
1 polymer ?
#
loop_
_entity_poly.entity_id
_entity_poly.type
_entity_poly.pdbx_seq_one_letter_code
_entity_poly.pdbx_strand_id
1 'polypeptide(L)'
;QQLIDHVYHGVNDGSLPPAAGSIIRISHAENINLELDTTLAITGTAGVVDEGDGLFAQGERYLSRQTASLGGGTTEVGRNVIGERVLGFPREYAADKGVPFNQVKRGRS
;
A
#
# COMPACT_ATOMS: atom_id res chain seq x y z
N GLN A 1 13.46 -10.99 1.48
CA GLN A 1 13.08 -12.27 2.14
C GLN A 1 12.98 -12.13 3.65
N GLN A 2 13.98 -11.56 4.33
CA GLN A 2 14.01 -11.44 5.80
C GLN A 2 12.76 -10.79 6.44
N LEU A 3 12.15 -9.77 5.82
CA LEU A 3 10.99 -9.09 6.40
C LEU A 3 9.75 -10.00 6.54
N ILE A 4 9.41 -10.74 5.48
CA ILE A 4 8.22 -11.60 5.47
C ILE A 4 8.39 -12.70 6.52
N ASP A 5 9.53 -13.36 6.52
CA ASP A 5 9.83 -14.45 7.46
C ASP A 5 9.79 -13.95 8.90
N HIS A 6 10.39 -12.78 9.18
CA HIS A 6 10.38 -12.18 10.51
C HIS A 6 8.96 -11.86 10.99
N VAL A 7 8.16 -11.18 10.16
CA VAL A 7 6.79 -10.82 10.55
C VAL A 7 5.90 -12.07 10.66
N TYR A 8 6.08 -13.05 9.77
CA TYR A 8 5.35 -14.32 9.81
C TYR A 8 5.62 -15.07 11.12
N HIS A 9 6.89 -15.26 11.47
CA HIS A 9 7.26 -15.93 12.71
C HIS A 9 6.81 -15.13 13.93
N GLY A 10 7.00 -13.81 13.93
CA GLY A 10 6.61 -12.97 15.06
C GLY A 10 5.09 -12.96 15.30
N VAL A 11 4.28 -13.05 14.25
CA VAL A 11 2.82 -13.19 14.41
C VAL A 11 2.46 -14.58 14.94
N ASN A 12 3.13 -15.63 14.46
CA ASN A 12 2.85 -17.01 14.88
C ASN A 12 3.29 -17.31 16.32
N ASP A 13 4.41 -16.74 16.78
CA ASP A 13 4.91 -16.93 18.14
C ASP A 13 4.35 -15.91 19.15
N GLY A 14 3.59 -14.93 18.68
CA GLY A 14 2.91 -13.92 19.49
C GLY A 14 3.80 -12.74 19.90
N SER A 15 5.05 -12.66 19.44
CA SER A 15 5.93 -11.51 19.68
C SER A 15 5.48 -10.25 18.91
N LEU A 16 4.72 -10.43 17.82
CA LEU A 16 4.04 -9.36 17.09
C LEU A 16 2.52 -9.57 17.10
N PRO A 17 1.73 -8.50 17.17
CA PRO A 17 0.28 -8.61 17.08
C PRO A 17 -0.13 -9.04 15.65
N PRO A 18 -1.29 -9.70 15.46
CA PRO A 18 -1.77 -10.10 14.13
C PRO A 18 -1.86 -8.95 13.11
N ALA A 19 -2.06 -7.72 13.59
CA ALA A 19 -2.09 -6.51 12.77
C ALA A 19 -0.74 -6.21 12.06
N ALA A 20 0.37 -6.78 12.53
CA ALA A 20 1.71 -6.62 11.96
C ALA A 20 1.83 -7.14 10.51
N GLY A 21 0.90 -7.99 10.04
CA GLY A 21 0.81 -8.36 8.62
C GLY A 21 0.67 -7.16 7.67
N SER A 22 0.17 -6.02 8.17
CA SER A 22 0.10 -4.77 7.40
C SER A 22 1.48 -4.24 6.99
N ILE A 23 2.54 -4.56 7.75
CA ILE A 23 3.93 -4.18 7.45
C ILE A 23 4.38 -4.85 6.14
N ILE A 24 4.14 -6.15 6.00
CA ILE A 24 4.47 -6.90 4.77
C ILE A 24 3.75 -6.29 3.58
N ARG A 25 2.44 -6.03 3.74
CA ARG A 25 1.59 -5.50 2.67
C ARG A 25 2.06 -4.13 2.18
N ILE A 26 2.35 -3.21 3.09
CA ILE A 26 2.82 -1.86 2.72
C ILE A 26 4.20 -1.93 2.07
N SER A 27 5.12 -2.73 2.64
CA SER A 27 6.45 -2.92 2.04
C SER A 27 6.34 -3.50 0.62
N HIS A 28 5.42 -4.44 0.38
CA HIS A 28 5.15 -4.96 -0.96
C HIS A 28 4.69 -3.85 -1.93
N ALA A 29 3.73 -3.01 -1.52
CA ALA A 29 3.26 -1.90 -2.34
C ALA A 29 4.37 -0.88 -2.64
N GLU A 30 5.20 -0.52 -1.65
CA GLU A 30 6.32 0.41 -1.83
C GLU A 30 7.39 -0.17 -2.75
N ASN A 31 7.69 -1.47 -2.64
CA ASN A 31 8.63 -2.15 -3.54
C ASN A 31 8.11 -2.18 -4.98
N ILE A 32 6.83 -2.51 -5.20
CA ILE A 32 6.19 -2.52 -6.53
C ILE A 32 6.27 -1.11 -7.15
N ASN A 33 5.97 -0.08 -6.38
CA ASN A 33 6.04 1.31 -6.86
C ASN A 33 7.47 1.67 -7.28
N LEU A 34 8.45 1.41 -6.41
CA LEU A 34 9.86 1.69 -6.69
C LEU A 34 10.36 0.91 -7.92
N GLU A 35 10.06 -0.38 -7.98
CA GLU A 35 10.45 -1.26 -9.09
C GLU A 35 9.92 -0.74 -10.42
N LEU A 36 8.63 -0.44 -10.49
CA LEU A 36 7.98 -0.04 -11.74
C LEU A 36 8.28 1.40 -12.12
N ASP A 37 8.43 2.31 -11.16
CA ASP A 37 8.91 3.68 -11.42
C ASP A 37 10.32 3.64 -12.00
N THR A 38 11.21 2.82 -11.43
CA THR A 38 12.58 2.65 -11.91
C THR A 38 12.61 1.98 -13.29
N THR A 39 11.79 0.95 -13.48
CA THR A 39 11.70 0.24 -14.76
C THR A 39 11.26 1.18 -15.87
N LEU A 40 10.23 2.00 -15.63
CA LEU A 40 9.77 2.99 -16.60
C LEU A 40 10.84 4.06 -16.88
N ALA A 41 11.57 4.50 -15.85
CA ALA A 41 12.67 5.45 -16.04
C ALA A 41 13.80 4.89 -16.92
N ILE A 42 14.06 3.57 -16.83
CA ILE A 42 15.06 2.89 -17.65
C ILE A 42 14.56 2.66 -19.09
N THR A 43 13.31 2.21 -19.26
CA THR A 43 12.75 1.93 -20.60
C THR A 43 12.41 3.19 -21.38
N GLY A 44 12.17 4.31 -20.69
CA GLY A 44 11.90 5.60 -21.32
C GLY A 44 10.70 5.52 -22.26
N THR A 45 10.86 6.03 -23.49
CA THR A 45 9.78 6.05 -24.50
C THR A 45 9.36 4.67 -24.99
N ALA A 46 10.25 3.67 -24.94
CA ALA A 46 9.92 2.30 -25.33
C ALA A 46 8.91 1.64 -24.35
N GLY A 47 8.80 2.16 -23.12
CA GLY A 47 7.73 1.80 -22.20
C GLY A 47 6.38 2.48 -22.50
N VAL A 48 6.31 3.38 -23.49
CA VAL A 48 5.12 4.21 -23.78
C VAL A 48 4.62 4.03 -25.22
N VAL A 49 5.52 3.77 -26.15
CA VAL A 49 5.24 3.54 -27.57
C VAL A 49 5.65 2.12 -27.91
N ASP A 50 4.74 1.38 -28.54
CA ASP A 50 5.03 0.02 -28.99
C ASP A 50 5.88 0.06 -30.28
N GLU A 51 7.16 -0.26 -30.14
CA GLU A 51 8.12 -0.39 -31.24
C GLU A 51 8.39 -1.86 -31.62
N GLY A 52 7.69 -2.82 -30.99
CA GLY A 52 7.87 -4.26 -31.24
C GLY A 52 9.08 -4.90 -30.56
N ASP A 53 9.73 -4.20 -29.63
CA ASP A 53 10.87 -4.69 -28.83
C ASP A 53 10.44 -5.39 -27.52
N GLY A 54 9.13 -5.39 -27.22
CA GLY A 54 8.53 -6.00 -26.04
C GLY A 54 8.58 -5.13 -24.78
N LEU A 55 9.14 -3.92 -24.82
CA LEU A 55 9.27 -3.05 -23.65
C LEU A 55 7.97 -2.29 -23.31
N PHE A 56 7.03 -2.19 -24.26
CA PHE A 56 5.72 -1.59 -24.04
C PHE A 56 4.95 -2.22 -22.86
N ALA A 57 5.10 -3.54 -22.66
CA ALA A 57 4.49 -4.27 -21.56
C ALA A 57 4.92 -3.74 -20.16
N GLN A 58 6.08 -3.09 -20.06
CA GLN A 58 6.52 -2.46 -18.82
C GLN A 58 5.70 -1.20 -18.49
N GLY A 59 5.26 -0.45 -19.50
CA GLY A 59 4.33 0.67 -19.32
C GLY A 59 2.97 0.21 -18.82
N GLU A 60 2.44 -0.88 -19.38
CA GLU A 60 1.18 -1.47 -18.92
C GLU A 60 1.25 -1.91 -17.45
N ARG A 61 2.38 -2.51 -17.04
CA ARG A 61 2.64 -2.84 -15.64
C ARG A 61 2.69 -1.59 -14.77
N TYR A 62 3.38 -0.54 -15.22
CA TYR A 62 3.47 0.73 -14.49
C TYR A 62 2.08 1.34 -14.23
N LEU A 63 1.16 1.31 -15.20
CA LEU A 63 -0.21 1.78 -15.01
C LEU A 63 -0.97 0.97 -13.95
N SER A 64 -0.69 -0.33 -13.87
CA SER A 64 -1.37 -1.26 -12.96
C SER A 64 -0.80 -1.23 -11.53
N ARG A 65 0.37 -0.62 -11.31
CA ARG A 65 1.12 -0.69 -10.03
C ARG A 65 0.34 -0.23 -8.81
N GLN A 66 -0.55 0.75 -8.99
CA GLN A 66 -1.37 1.30 -7.90
C GLN A 66 -2.28 0.25 -7.25
N THR A 67 -2.58 -0.84 -7.96
CA THR A 67 -3.36 -1.97 -7.43
C THR A 67 -2.73 -2.53 -6.15
N ALA A 68 -1.39 -2.60 -6.05
CA ALA A 68 -0.70 -3.06 -4.85
C ALA A 68 -0.91 -2.13 -3.65
N SER A 69 -1.06 -0.82 -3.91
CA SER A 69 -1.31 0.20 -2.88
C SER A 69 -2.77 0.24 -2.40
N LEU A 70 -3.70 -0.37 -3.12
CA LEU A 70 -5.14 -0.38 -2.84
C LEU A 70 -5.65 -1.76 -2.37
N GLY A 71 -4.99 -2.83 -2.81
CA GLY A 71 -5.35 -4.21 -2.50
C GLY A 71 -5.32 -4.47 -0.99
N GLY A 72 -6.46 -4.93 -0.44
CA GLY A 72 -6.61 -5.18 1.00
C GLY A 72 -6.68 -3.92 1.85
N GLY A 73 -6.97 -2.76 1.25
CA GLY A 73 -7.03 -1.44 1.90
C GLY A 73 -5.94 -0.52 1.36
N THR A 74 -6.10 0.80 1.52
CA THR A 74 -5.06 1.74 1.04
C THR A 74 -3.77 1.63 1.87
N THR A 75 -2.65 2.11 1.37
CA THR A 75 -1.40 2.16 2.17
C THR A 75 -1.56 3.05 3.40
N GLU A 76 -2.33 4.13 3.30
CA GLU A 76 -2.66 5.06 4.38
C GLU A 76 -3.44 4.35 5.49
N VAL A 77 -4.46 3.57 5.14
CA VAL A 77 -5.18 2.73 6.10
C VAL A 77 -4.24 1.72 6.76
N GLY A 78 -3.30 1.14 5.99
CA GLY A 78 -2.27 0.26 6.53
C GLY A 78 -1.35 0.94 7.55
N ARG A 79 -0.92 2.18 7.27
CA ARG A 79 -0.06 2.97 8.17
C ARG A 79 -0.81 3.30 9.46
N ASN A 80 -2.11 3.61 9.37
CA ASN A 80 -2.95 3.81 10.55
C ASN A 80 -3.09 2.53 11.38
N VAL A 81 -3.26 1.36 10.74
CA VAL A 81 -3.28 0.06 11.43
C VAL A 81 -1.96 -0.19 12.16
N ILE A 82 -0.82 0.09 11.52
CA ILE A 82 0.49 -0.04 12.17
C ILE A 82 0.59 0.91 13.36
N GLY A 83 0.26 2.19 13.19
CA GLY A 83 0.31 3.19 14.26
C GLY A 83 -0.55 2.78 15.47
N GLU A 84 -1.83 2.48 15.24
CA GLU A 84 -2.78 2.21 16.32
C GLU A 84 -2.62 0.81 16.94
N ARG A 85 -2.41 -0.23 16.11
CA ARG A 85 -2.50 -1.63 16.55
C ARG A 85 -1.17 -2.34 16.71
N VAL A 86 -0.09 -1.79 16.15
CA VAL A 86 1.26 -2.33 16.34
C VAL A 86 2.06 -1.45 17.29
N LEU A 87 2.05 -0.13 17.08
CA LEU A 87 2.83 0.82 17.87
C LEU A 87 2.06 1.39 19.09
N GLY A 88 0.73 1.19 19.14
CA GLY A 88 -0.09 1.66 20.25
C GLY A 88 -0.29 3.17 20.32
N PHE A 89 -0.09 3.88 19.20
CA PHE A 89 -0.34 5.31 19.13
C PHE A 89 -1.83 5.63 19.26
N PRO A 90 -2.18 6.79 19.85
CA PRO A 90 -3.56 7.24 19.86
C PRO A 90 -4.05 7.44 18.43
N ARG A 91 -5.30 7.04 18.18
CA ARG A 91 -5.96 7.27 16.90
C ARG A 91 -6.02 8.76 16.57
N GLU A 92 -5.82 9.09 15.30
CA GLU A 92 -5.99 10.45 14.79
C GLU A 92 -7.41 10.98 15.04
N TYR A 93 -7.52 12.30 15.24
CA TYR A 93 -8.80 12.93 15.44
C TYR A 93 -9.69 12.79 14.20
N ALA A 94 -10.91 12.30 14.40
CA ALA A 94 -11.95 12.23 13.37
C ALA A 94 -13.21 12.91 13.92
N ALA A 95 -13.59 14.05 13.31
CA ALA A 95 -14.71 14.87 13.76
C ALA A 95 -16.08 14.17 13.66
N ASP A 96 -16.17 13.18 12.79
CA ASP A 96 -17.35 12.38 12.49
C ASP A 96 -17.34 11.00 13.18
N LYS A 97 -16.41 10.77 14.11
CA LYS A 97 -16.31 9.48 14.81
C LYS A 97 -17.60 9.17 15.56
N GLY A 98 -18.19 8.01 15.25
CA GLY A 98 -19.46 7.56 15.84
C GLY A 98 -20.71 8.19 15.23
N VAL A 99 -20.55 9.06 14.23
CA VAL A 99 -21.66 9.63 13.46
C VAL A 99 -21.97 8.68 12.30
N PRO A 100 -23.21 8.19 12.16
CA PRO A 100 -23.63 7.44 10.98
C PRO A 100 -23.35 8.22 9.69
N PHE A 101 -22.93 7.54 8.63
CA PHE A 101 -22.48 8.20 7.39
C PHE A 101 -23.51 9.17 6.79
N ASN A 102 -24.82 8.89 6.94
CA ASN A 102 -25.90 9.77 6.48
C ASN A 102 -26.10 11.03 7.34
N GLN A 103 -25.50 11.10 8.52
CA GLN A 103 -25.53 12.24 9.45
C GLN A 103 -24.25 13.07 9.43
N VAL A 104 -23.22 12.64 8.69
CA VAL A 104 -21.98 13.40 8.53
C VAL A 104 -22.27 14.70 7.78
N LYS A 105 -21.84 15.83 8.36
CA LYS A 105 -22.04 17.17 7.79
C LYS A 105 -21.36 17.25 6.42
N ARG A 106 -22.16 17.45 5.36
CA ARG A 106 -21.64 17.66 3.99
C ARG A 106 -21.43 19.15 3.73
N GLY A 107 -20.40 19.49 2.96
CA GLY A 107 -20.27 20.85 2.41
C GLY A 107 -21.47 21.19 1.54
N ARG A 108 -21.88 22.47 1.51
CA ARG A 108 -22.81 22.96 0.49
C ARG A 108 -22.09 22.86 -0.86
N SER A 109 -22.63 22.09 -1.80
CA SER A 109 -22.28 22.25 -3.22
C SER A 109 -22.88 23.56 -3.73
#